data_AF-N1RNN5-F1
#
_entry.id   AF-N1RNN5-F1
#
_cell.length_a   1.000
_cell.length_b   1.000
_cell.length_c   1.000
_cell.angle_alpha   90.00
_cell.angle_beta   90.00
_cell.angle_gamma   90.00
#
_symmetry.space_group_name_H-M   'P 1'
#
loop_
_entity.id
_entity.type
_entity.pdbx_description
1 polymer ?
#
loop_
_entity_poly.entity_id
_entity_poly.type
_entity_poly.pdbx_seq_one_letter_code
_entity_poly.pdbx_strand_id
1 'polypeptide(L)'
;MPTTRRSAASTRSRGPPAKGQSTLSFSNKVTKPVPKSAKKSAISASITKLDPSQHATQREVEDIVVNDHESIEVDKEEEVEAATETEVVPEPAKSELELQAEKVTDAQIKKYWKSIEDQWTTPRLHQQGVSLSEKVLRYFDVSSQYGPCIGMPRIKRWKRAERLGLNPPVEVLAVLLKEESKGNDKVETAHMDEILNSTAVGA
;
A
#
# COMPACT_ATOMS: atom_id res chain seq x y z
N MET A 1 52.30 15.10 40.61
CA MET A 1 52.65 13.83 41.30
C MET A 1 52.13 12.66 40.49
N PRO A 2 52.96 11.70 40.07
CA PRO A 2 52.49 10.51 39.36
C PRO A 2 52.29 9.36 40.37
N THR A 3 51.12 8.73 40.37
CA THR A 3 50.88 7.52 41.16
C THR A 3 50.97 6.29 40.26
N THR A 4 52.07 5.56 40.41
CA THR A 4 52.36 4.27 39.79
C THR A 4 51.83 3.11 40.64
N ARG A 5 51.20 2.13 39.96
CA ARG A 5 50.99 0.70 40.28
C ARG A 5 50.42 0.29 41.64
N ARG A 6 49.42 -0.61 41.57
CA ARG A 6 49.56 -1.96 42.15
C ARG A 6 48.71 -2.99 41.40
N SER A 7 49.41 -3.82 40.63
CA SER A 7 48.95 -5.11 40.15
C SER A 7 49.07 -6.11 41.31
N ALA A 8 48.01 -6.86 41.60
CA ALA A 8 48.08 -8.06 42.41
C ALA A 8 47.65 -9.24 41.53
N ALA A 9 48.63 -10.06 41.15
CA ALA A 9 48.38 -11.37 40.59
C ALA A 9 47.88 -12.31 41.69
N SER A 10 46.79 -13.03 41.44
CA SER A 10 46.55 -14.31 42.09
C SER A 10 46.30 -15.34 41.00
N THR A 11 47.30 -16.19 40.82
CA THR A 11 47.32 -17.36 39.96
C THR A 11 46.39 -18.43 40.52
N ARG A 12 45.38 -18.85 39.76
CA ARG A 12 44.92 -20.26 39.70
C ARG A 12 44.02 -20.51 38.49
N SER A 13 44.23 -21.69 37.91
CA SER A 13 43.54 -22.37 36.81
C SER A 13 43.56 -21.73 35.41
N ARG A 14 44.52 -22.20 34.61
CA ARG A 14 44.36 -22.37 33.17
C ARG A 14 43.20 -23.34 32.91
N GLY A 15 42.16 -22.87 32.26
CA GLY A 15 41.16 -23.66 31.56
C GLY A 15 40.72 -22.90 30.31
N PRO A 16 40.63 -23.53 29.13
CA PRO A 16 40.17 -22.83 27.93
C PRO A 16 38.69 -22.44 28.09
N PRO A 17 38.24 -21.26 27.61
CA PRO A 17 36.83 -20.93 27.62
C PRO A 17 36.10 -21.77 26.56
N ALA A 18 35.60 -22.94 26.95
CA ALA A 18 34.53 -23.60 26.22
C ALA A 18 33.22 -22.84 26.48
N LYS A 19 33.13 -21.60 25.98
CA LYS A 19 31.88 -20.84 25.87
C LYS A 19 31.45 -20.89 24.41
N GLY A 20 30.95 -22.07 24.02
CA GLY A 20 30.06 -22.15 22.87
C GLY A 20 28.87 -21.23 23.15
N GLN A 21 28.64 -20.28 22.25
CA GLN A 21 27.42 -19.50 22.25
C GLN A 21 26.25 -20.48 22.21
N SER A 22 25.27 -20.34 23.12
CA SER A 22 24.10 -21.23 23.11
C SER A 22 23.34 -21.01 21.81
N THR A 23 23.37 -21.98 20.90
CA THR A 23 22.49 -21.98 19.73
C THR A 23 21.05 -22.08 20.22
N LEU A 24 20.28 -21.00 20.06
CA LEU A 24 18.84 -21.00 20.31
C LEU A 24 18.18 -21.99 19.35
N SER A 25 17.76 -23.14 19.87
CA SER A 25 16.96 -24.10 19.10
C SER A 25 15.48 -23.69 19.15
N PHE A 26 14.97 -23.20 18.02
CA PHE A 26 13.54 -22.99 17.84
C PHE A 26 12.86 -24.32 17.52
N SER A 27 12.61 -25.14 18.54
CA SER A 27 11.69 -26.29 18.45
C SER A 27 10.35 -25.96 19.12
N ASN A 28 9.81 -24.77 18.87
CA ASN A 28 8.41 -24.49 19.20
C ASN A 28 7.52 -25.12 18.15
N LYS A 29 7.17 -26.39 18.37
CA LYS A 29 6.10 -27.07 17.65
C LYS A 29 4.77 -26.47 18.13
N VAL A 30 4.31 -25.43 17.45
CA VAL A 30 2.95 -24.89 17.61
C VAL A 30 1.99 -25.86 16.94
N THR A 31 1.65 -26.95 17.63
CA THR A 31 0.40 -27.70 17.47
C THR A 31 0.25 -28.60 18.69
N LYS A 32 -0.93 -28.55 19.33
CA LYS A 32 -1.26 -29.38 20.50
C LYS A 32 -1.03 -30.87 20.15
N PRO A 33 -0.36 -31.67 21.00
CA PRO A 33 -0.17 -33.09 20.72
C PRO A 33 -1.51 -33.83 20.89
N VAL A 34 -2.05 -34.38 19.80
CA VAL A 34 -3.16 -35.33 19.85
C VAL A 34 -2.61 -36.72 20.18
N PRO A 35 -3.13 -37.42 21.21
CA PRO A 35 -2.66 -38.75 21.58
C PRO A 35 -2.93 -39.80 20.48
N LYS A 36 -1.96 -40.70 20.27
CA LYS A 36 -1.97 -41.79 19.28
C LYS A 36 -2.92 -42.95 19.63
N SER A 37 -4.20 -42.68 19.86
CA SER A 37 -5.21 -43.72 20.08
C SER A 37 -6.35 -43.75 19.05
N ALA A 38 -6.33 -42.90 18.02
CA ALA A 38 -7.35 -42.90 16.96
C ALA A 38 -6.85 -43.41 15.59
N LYS A 39 -5.75 -44.17 15.52
CA LYS A 39 -5.19 -44.73 14.27
C LYS A 39 -5.76 -46.09 13.84
N LYS A 40 -6.98 -46.45 14.27
CA LYS A 40 -7.66 -47.69 13.82
C LYS A 40 -9.17 -47.50 13.68
N SER A 41 -9.59 -46.55 12.85
CA SER A 41 -10.86 -46.61 12.14
C SER A 41 -10.81 -45.58 11.02
N ALA A 42 -11.30 -45.94 9.84
CA ALA A 42 -11.29 -45.16 8.59
C ALA A 42 -9.99 -45.18 7.77
N ILE A 43 -9.56 -46.37 7.36
CA ILE A 43 -9.02 -46.56 6.00
C ILE A 43 -9.92 -47.58 5.32
N SER A 44 -10.84 -47.10 4.48
CA SER A 44 -11.30 -47.80 3.28
C SER A 44 -12.24 -46.88 2.51
N ALA A 45 -11.81 -46.43 1.33
CA ALA A 45 -12.55 -46.52 0.07
C ALA A 45 -11.93 -45.59 -1.00
N SER A 46 -11.21 -46.23 -1.93
CA SER A 46 -11.19 -45.97 -3.37
C SER A 46 -11.28 -44.53 -3.90
N ILE A 47 -10.16 -44.08 -4.48
CA ILE A 47 -10.07 -42.97 -5.43
C ILE A 47 -10.74 -43.39 -6.75
N THR A 48 -11.74 -42.63 -7.19
CA THR A 48 -12.15 -42.56 -8.60
C THR A 48 -12.40 -41.10 -8.97
N LYS A 49 -11.66 -40.63 -9.97
CA LYS A 49 -11.81 -39.33 -10.66
C LYS A 49 -13.05 -39.38 -11.53
N LEU A 50 -13.94 -38.38 -11.51
CA LEU A 50 -14.80 -38.00 -12.64
C LEU A 50 -15.26 -36.53 -12.55
N ASP A 51 -15.45 -35.95 -13.75
CA ASP A 51 -15.72 -34.57 -14.15
C ASP A 51 -16.94 -33.86 -13.51
N PRO A 52 -16.94 -32.52 -13.44
CA PRO A 52 -18.10 -31.72 -13.03
C PRO A 52 -18.88 -31.19 -14.24
N SER A 53 -19.99 -31.85 -14.57
CA SER A 53 -21.15 -31.14 -15.13
C SER A 53 -22.43 -31.89 -14.79
N GLN A 54 -23.46 -31.11 -14.43
CA GLN A 54 -24.87 -31.47 -14.21
C GLN A 54 -25.25 -31.98 -12.81
N HIS A 55 -25.94 -31.14 -12.03
CA HIS A 55 -27.39 -31.26 -11.91
C HIS A 55 -28.04 -30.02 -11.27
N ALA A 56 -29.09 -29.54 -11.93
CA ALA A 56 -30.02 -28.52 -11.45
C ALA A 56 -31.12 -29.13 -10.57
N THR A 57 -31.74 -28.27 -9.74
CA THR A 57 -33.17 -28.23 -9.33
C THR A 57 -33.34 -26.97 -8.46
N GLN A 58 -34.38 -26.14 -8.46
CA GLN A 58 -35.61 -25.91 -9.22
C GLN A 58 -36.21 -24.63 -8.59
N ARG A 59 -36.58 -23.59 -9.35
CA ARG A 59 -37.66 -22.64 -9.01
C ARG A 59 -38.28 -22.09 -10.30
N GLU A 60 -39.60 -21.95 -10.26
CA GLU A 60 -40.59 -21.93 -11.33
C GLU A 60 -40.57 -20.68 -12.23
N VAL A 61 -40.86 -20.87 -13.53
CA VAL A 61 -41.34 -19.82 -14.45
C VAL A 61 -42.40 -20.43 -15.40
N GLU A 62 -43.50 -19.70 -15.56
CA GLU A 62 -44.67 -20.03 -16.38
C GLU A 62 -44.45 -19.67 -17.86
N ASP A 63 -44.65 -20.68 -18.71
CA ASP A 63 -45.29 -20.75 -20.04
C ASP A 63 -45.39 -19.51 -20.98
N ILE A 64 -44.89 -19.65 -22.22
CA ILE A 64 -45.68 -19.78 -23.48
C ILE A 64 -44.75 -19.86 -24.71
N VAL A 65 -45.10 -20.80 -25.59
CA VAL A 65 -44.45 -21.27 -26.82
C VAL A 65 -44.91 -20.47 -28.06
N VAL A 66 -44.17 -20.67 -29.18
CA VAL A 66 -44.50 -20.56 -30.64
C VAL A 66 -43.58 -19.53 -31.34
N ASN A 67 -42.48 -19.87 -32.01
CA ASN A 67 -42.19 -20.73 -33.19
C ASN A 67 -42.35 -20.02 -34.56
N ASP A 68 -41.36 -20.28 -35.43
CA ASP A 68 -41.16 -19.96 -36.86
C ASP A 68 -40.72 -18.53 -37.23
N HIS A 69 -39.67 -18.26 -38.02
CA HIS A 69 -39.11 -19.04 -39.13
C HIS A 69 -37.61 -18.74 -39.37
N GLU A 70 -37.02 -19.72 -40.04
CA GLU A 70 -35.65 -20.01 -40.45
C GLU A 70 -34.91 -18.97 -41.32
N SER A 71 -33.58 -19.05 -41.23
CA SER A 71 -32.57 -19.02 -42.31
C SER A 71 -31.63 -17.79 -42.45
N ILE A 72 -30.34 -18.14 -42.59
CA ILE A 72 -29.26 -17.51 -43.40
C ILE A 72 -28.06 -16.99 -42.58
N GLU A 73 -27.01 -17.81 -42.57
CA GLU A 73 -25.60 -17.40 -42.43
C GLU A 73 -25.18 -16.56 -43.66
N VAL A 74 -24.30 -15.55 -43.48
CA VAL A 74 -23.16 -15.18 -44.35
C VAL A 74 -22.60 -13.80 -43.96
N ASP A 75 -21.34 -13.80 -43.54
CA ASP A 75 -20.23 -12.85 -43.76
C ASP A 75 -20.35 -11.32 -43.57
N LYS A 76 -19.25 -10.82 -42.95
CA LYS A 76 -18.53 -9.54 -43.10
C LYS A 76 -18.69 -8.45 -42.03
N GLU A 77 -17.52 -8.07 -41.55
CA GLU A 77 -17.15 -6.93 -40.74
C GLU A 77 -17.54 -5.61 -41.44
N GLU A 78 -18.32 -4.75 -40.77
CA GLU A 78 -18.16 -3.29 -40.72
C GLU A 78 -19.13 -2.67 -39.69
N GLU A 79 -18.55 -2.04 -38.69
CA GLU A 79 -18.98 -0.82 -37.96
C GLU A 79 -20.48 -0.45 -37.92
N VAL A 80 -21.08 -0.55 -36.73
CA VAL A 80 -22.17 0.35 -36.30
C VAL A 80 -22.12 0.57 -34.78
N GLU A 81 -21.93 1.84 -34.41
CA GLU A 81 -22.18 2.39 -33.09
C GLU A 81 -23.61 2.05 -32.60
N ALA A 82 -23.73 1.61 -31.36
CA ALA A 82 -24.94 1.82 -30.58
C ALA A 82 -24.62 1.78 -29.08
N ALA A 83 -24.77 2.95 -28.48
CA ALA A 83 -24.55 3.27 -27.08
C ALA A 83 -25.26 2.31 -26.12
N THR A 84 -24.53 1.85 -25.10
CA THR A 84 -25.11 1.52 -23.80
C THR A 84 -24.59 2.53 -22.79
N GLU A 85 -25.43 3.53 -22.54
CA GLU A 85 -25.28 4.54 -21.50
C GLU A 85 -25.07 3.85 -20.15
N THR A 86 -23.81 3.85 -19.69
CA THR A 86 -23.54 3.70 -18.27
C THR A 86 -23.50 5.12 -17.72
N GLU A 87 -24.59 5.50 -17.06
CA GLU A 87 -24.82 6.69 -16.25
C GLU A 87 -23.55 7.47 -15.88
N VAL A 88 -23.23 8.50 -16.69
CA VAL A 88 -22.18 9.46 -16.42
C VAL A 88 -22.71 10.42 -15.35
N VAL A 89 -22.33 10.16 -14.09
CA VAL A 89 -22.40 11.19 -13.05
C VAL A 89 -21.53 12.36 -13.51
N PRO A 90 -22.06 13.59 -13.67
CA PRO A 90 -21.26 14.71 -14.13
C PRO A 90 -20.19 15.01 -13.09
N GLU A 91 -18.91 14.85 -13.47
CA GLU A 91 -17.78 15.36 -12.68
C GLU A 91 -17.99 16.88 -12.49
N PRO A 92 -18.07 17.39 -11.26
CA PRO A 92 -18.14 18.82 -11.06
C PRO A 92 -16.81 19.43 -11.48
N ALA A 93 -16.88 20.45 -12.34
CA ALA A 93 -15.78 21.29 -12.74
C ALA A 93 -15.03 21.84 -11.49
N LYS A 94 -13.87 21.26 -11.20
CA LYS A 94 -12.99 21.56 -10.06
C LYS A 94 -13.70 21.50 -8.69
N SER A 95 -13.30 20.56 -7.84
CA SER A 95 -13.85 20.51 -6.48
C SER A 95 -13.55 21.82 -5.75
N GLU A 96 -14.43 22.25 -4.84
CA GLU A 96 -14.24 23.45 -4.02
C GLU A 96 -12.85 23.48 -3.36
N LEU A 97 -12.31 22.31 -3.01
CA LEU A 97 -10.97 22.22 -2.43
C LEU A 97 -9.83 22.49 -3.42
N GLU A 98 -10.00 22.20 -4.71
CA GLU A 98 -9.03 22.60 -5.75
C GLU A 98 -9.01 24.13 -5.90
N LEU A 99 -10.16 24.78 -5.88
CA LEU A 99 -10.25 26.25 -5.89
C LEU A 99 -9.64 26.87 -4.63
N GLN A 100 -9.83 26.23 -3.47
CA GLN A 100 -9.18 26.65 -2.23
C GLN A 100 -7.66 26.46 -2.33
N ALA A 101 -7.19 25.34 -2.86
CA ALA A 101 -5.77 25.05 -3.04
C ALA A 101 -5.09 26.05 -3.97
N GLU A 102 -5.72 26.45 -5.08
CA GLU A 102 -5.21 27.50 -5.97
C GLU A 102 -5.04 28.85 -5.24
N LYS A 103 -5.94 29.16 -4.28
CA LYS A 103 -5.87 30.39 -3.46
C LYS A 103 -4.82 30.32 -2.35
N VAL A 104 -4.29 29.13 -2.03
CA VAL A 104 -3.32 28.99 -0.93
C VAL A 104 -2.01 29.69 -1.28
N THR A 105 -1.61 30.61 -0.41
CA THR A 105 -0.37 31.38 -0.55
C THR A 105 0.85 30.59 -0.05
N ASP A 106 2.04 30.92 -0.55
CA ASP A 106 3.29 30.32 -0.06
C ASP A 106 3.54 30.60 1.43
N ALA A 107 3.03 31.72 1.93
CA ALA A 107 3.09 32.06 3.36
C ALA A 107 2.25 31.09 4.21
N GLN A 108 1.07 30.69 3.73
CA GLN A 108 0.23 29.69 4.39
C GLN A 108 0.93 28.32 4.42
N ILE A 109 1.53 27.89 3.31
CA ILE A 109 2.30 26.63 3.25
C ILE A 109 3.47 26.66 4.26
N LYS A 110 4.19 27.79 4.35
CA LYS A 110 5.26 27.98 5.34
C LYS A 110 4.72 27.91 6.78
N LYS A 111 3.57 28.53 7.05
CA LYS A 111 2.94 28.51 8.38
C LYS A 111 2.49 27.09 8.76
N TYR A 112 1.88 26.38 7.83
CA TYR A 112 1.50 24.97 8.00
C TYR A 112 2.71 24.11 8.34
N TRP A 113 3.80 24.20 7.55
CA TRP A 113 5.01 23.44 7.85
C TRP A 113 5.62 23.77 9.21
N LYS A 114 5.67 25.06 9.58
CA LYS A 114 6.12 25.48 10.92
C LYS A 114 5.28 24.86 12.03
N SER A 115 3.95 24.80 11.89
CA SER A 115 3.09 24.18 12.89
C SER A 115 3.37 22.68 13.09
N ILE A 116 3.82 21.98 12.05
CA ILE A 116 4.26 20.59 12.15
C ILE A 116 5.64 20.51 12.83
N GLU A 117 6.57 21.40 12.48
CA GLU A 117 7.89 21.47 13.12
C GLU A 117 7.80 21.77 14.62
N ASP A 118 6.89 22.66 15.02
CA ASP A 118 6.68 23.05 16.42
C ASP A 118 6.15 21.89 17.28
N GLN A 119 5.53 20.87 16.68
CA GLN A 119 5.13 19.65 17.38
C GLN A 119 6.32 18.76 17.74
N TRP A 120 7.49 18.97 17.15
CA TRP A 120 8.68 18.17 17.40
C TRP A 120 9.61 18.84 18.39
N THR A 121 10.04 18.08 19.39
CA THR A 121 11.00 18.56 20.40
C THR A 121 12.43 18.69 19.84
N THR A 122 12.75 17.97 18.76
CA THR A 122 14.11 17.87 18.22
C THR A 122 14.21 18.41 16.79
N PRO A 123 15.32 19.09 16.43
CA PRO A 123 15.55 19.53 15.08
C PRO A 123 15.64 18.32 14.12
N ARG A 124 15.14 18.50 12.90
CA ARG A 124 15.17 17.46 11.88
C ARG A 124 16.58 17.31 11.32
N LEU A 125 17.12 16.10 11.37
CA LEU A 125 18.42 15.75 10.82
C LEU A 125 18.27 15.38 9.32
N HIS A 126 19.31 15.61 8.52
CA HIS A 126 19.36 15.25 7.09
C HIS A 126 18.31 15.92 6.19
N GLN A 127 17.90 17.15 6.52
CA GLN A 127 17.01 17.96 5.65
C GLN A 127 17.76 19.00 4.80
N GLN A 128 19.10 18.98 4.79
CA GLN A 128 19.90 19.88 3.97
C GLN A 128 19.58 19.65 2.48
N GLY A 129 19.29 20.72 1.75
CA GLY A 129 19.00 20.67 0.31
C GLY A 129 17.57 20.26 -0.08
N VAL A 130 16.70 19.94 0.88
CA VAL A 130 15.29 19.58 0.59
C VAL A 130 14.43 20.84 0.56
N SER A 131 13.71 21.05 -0.55
CA SER A 131 12.78 22.19 -0.71
C SER A 131 11.62 22.10 0.28
N LEU A 132 10.99 23.24 0.59
CA LEU A 132 9.81 23.27 1.47
C LEU A 132 8.67 22.41 0.92
N SER A 133 8.42 22.48 -0.39
CA SER A 133 7.43 21.67 -1.10
C SER A 133 7.67 20.18 -0.81
N GLU A 134 8.90 19.71 -1.04
CA GLU A 134 9.27 18.31 -0.87
C GLU A 134 9.17 17.85 0.59
N LYS A 135 9.49 18.71 1.56
CA LYS A 135 9.30 18.41 2.98
C LYS A 135 7.83 18.16 3.33
N VAL A 136 6.94 19.03 2.86
CA VAL A 136 5.49 18.92 3.05
C VAL A 136 4.97 17.62 2.43
N LEU A 137 5.37 17.32 1.20
CA LEU A 137 4.94 16.13 0.49
C LEU A 137 5.47 14.83 1.11
N ARG A 138 6.74 14.79 1.53
CA ARG A 138 7.31 13.64 2.25
C ARG A 138 6.58 13.36 3.56
N TYR A 139 6.18 14.41 4.28
CA TYR A 139 5.39 14.25 5.49
C TYR A 139 4.02 13.63 5.18
N PHE A 140 3.36 14.07 4.11
CA PHE A 140 2.12 13.46 3.63
C PHE A 140 2.32 12.00 3.19
N ASP A 141 3.44 11.66 2.54
CA ASP A 141 3.78 10.30 2.12
C ASP A 141 3.91 9.33 3.30
N VAL A 142 4.52 9.77 4.40
CA VAL A 142 4.71 8.96 5.62
C VAL A 142 3.43 8.85 6.46
N SER A 143 2.49 9.77 6.28
CA SER A 143 1.21 9.78 6.99
C SER A 143 0.28 8.66 6.51
N SER A 144 0.22 7.54 7.24
CA SER A 144 -0.58 6.36 6.88
C SER A 144 -2.10 6.57 6.91
N GLN A 145 -2.58 7.62 7.60
CA GLN A 145 -4.02 7.90 7.75
C GLN A 145 -4.73 8.10 6.40
N TYR A 146 -4.02 8.58 5.37
CA TYR A 146 -4.56 8.83 4.03
C TYR A 146 -4.39 7.63 3.07
N GLY A 147 -3.91 6.48 3.58
CA GLY A 147 -3.70 5.25 2.83
C GLY A 147 -2.27 5.06 2.31
N PRO A 148 -2.00 4.00 1.50
CA PRO A 148 -0.67 3.73 0.96
C PRO A 148 -0.22 4.82 -0.01
N CYS A 149 1.08 5.15 0.03
CA CYS A 149 1.73 6.16 -0.81
C CYS A 149 2.50 5.59 -2.01
N ILE A 150 2.68 4.27 -2.06
CA ILE A 150 3.48 3.56 -3.07
C ILE A 150 2.57 3.14 -4.23
N GLY A 151 3.04 3.24 -5.47
CA GLY A 151 2.32 2.78 -6.66
C GLY A 151 1.10 3.62 -7.07
N MET A 152 0.91 4.81 -6.50
CA MET A 152 -0.14 5.74 -6.93
C MET A 152 0.33 7.19 -6.84
N PRO A 153 -0.11 8.08 -7.75
CA PRO A 153 0.28 9.49 -7.70
C PRO A 153 -0.35 10.20 -6.49
N ARG A 154 0.38 11.17 -5.93
CA ARG A 154 0.01 11.93 -4.74
C ARG A 154 -1.34 12.62 -4.88
N ILE A 155 -1.66 13.17 -6.06
CA ILE A 155 -2.96 13.81 -6.36
C ILE A 155 -4.11 12.79 -6.20
N LYS A 156 -3.98 11.60 -6.80
CA LYS A 156 -5.00 10.54 -6.67
C LYS A 156 -5.15 10.08 -5.22
N ARG A 157 -4.04 10.00 -4.48
CA ARG A 157 -4.07 9.62 -3.05
C ARG A 157 -4.80 10.67 -2.22
N TRP A 158 -4.54 11.94 -2.47
CA TRP A 158 -5.20 13.06 -1.80
C TRP A 158 -6.70 13.08 -2.09
N LYS A 159 -7.11 13.01 -3.37
CA LYS A 159 -8.54 12.94 -3.77
C LYS A 159 -9.25 11.73 -3.18
N ARG A 160 -8.56 10.59 -3.08
CA ARG A 160 -9.10 9.39 -2.43
C ARG A 160 -9.37 9.63 -0.95
N ALA A 161 -8.44 10.29 -0.25
CA ALA A 161 -8.60 10.60 1.16
C ALA A 161 -9.74 11.60 1.41
N GLU A 162 -9.88 12.62 0.55
CA GLU A 162 -11.01 13.56 0.55
C GLU A 162 -12.34 12.81 0.36
N ARG A 163 -12.44 11.95 -0.65
CA ARG A 163 -13.63 11.14 -0.91
C ARG A 163 -14.00 10.20 0.25
N LEU A 164 -13.00 9.76 1.03
CA LEU A 164 -13.19 8.95 2.23
C LEU A 164 -13.52 9.79 3.48
N GLY A 165 -13.61 11.13 3.37
CA GLY A 165 -13.90 12.02 4.48
C GLY A 165 -12.78 12.15 5.50
N LEU A 166 -11.54 11.83 5.11
CA LEU A 166 -10.37 11.87 6.00
C LEU A 166 -9.76 13.27 6.14
N ASN A 167 -10.36 14.28 5.47
CA ASN A 167 -9.97 15.69 5.52
C ASN A 167 -8.46 15.91 5.33
N PRO A 168 -7.88 15.50 4.19
CA PRO A 168 -6.47 15.74 3.92
C PRO A 168 -6.17 17.25 3.85
N PRO A 169 -4.97 17.70 4.25
CA PRO A 169 -4.60 19.11 4.31
C PRO A 169 -4.58 19.75 2.90
N VAL A 170 -5.21 20.90 2.76
CA VAL A 170 -5.34 21.64 1.48
C VAL A 170 -3.98 22.16 1.00
N GLU A 171 -3.06 22.43 1.93
CA GLU A 171 -1.70 22.87 1.63
C GLU A 171 -0.93 21.83 0.81
N VAL A 172 -1.20 20.54 1.01
CA VAL A 172 -0.58 19.46 0.21
C VAL A 172 -1.05 19.54 -1.24
N LEU A 173 -2.36 19.71 -1.46
CA LEU A 173 -2.91 19.87 -2.81
C LEU A 173 -2.37 21.13 -3.49
N ALA A 174 -2.28 22.23 -2.76
CA ALA A 174 -1.73 23.48 -3.26
C ALA A 174 -0.25 23.34 -3.68
N VAL A 175 0.54 22.60 -2.91
CA VAL A 175 1.93 22.30 -3.27
C VAL A 175 1.99 21.46 -4.55
N LEU A 176 1.15 20.44 -4.67
CA LEU A 176 1.11 19.59 -5.87
C LEU A 176 0.79 20.39 -7.14
N LEU A 177 -0.28 21.19 -7.11
CA LEU A 177 -0.68 22.04 -8.25
C LEU A 177 0.41 23.05 -8.63
N LYS A 178 1.09 23.62 -7.64
CA LYS A 178 2.20 24.55 -7.89
C LYS A 178 3.41 23.87 -8.50
N GLU A 179 3.79 22.68 -8.05
CA GLU A 179 4.93 21.96 -8.62
C GLU A 179 4.62 21.40 -10.02
N GLU A 180 3.38 20.98 -10.28
CA GLU A 180 2.89 20.63 -11.61
C GLU A 180 2.98 21.83 -12.57
N SER A 181 2.55 23.02 -12.14
CA SER A 181 2.68 24.25 -12.95
C SER A 181 4.13 24.66 -13.25
N LYS A 182 5.09 24.19 -12.45
CA LYS A 182 6.53 24.39 -12.66
C LYS A 182 7.16 23.32 -13.57
N GLY A 183 6.41 22.29 -13.96
CA GLY A 183 6.88 21.16 -14.77
C GLY A 183 7.76 20.17 -13.99
N ASN A 184 7.50 19.98 -12.70
CA ASN A 184 8.27 19.06 -11.86
C ASN A 184 7.56 17.71 -11.72
N ASP A 185 7.60 16.88 -12.76
CA ASP A 185 6.87 15.59 -12.82
C ASP A 185 7.27 14.59 -11.74
N LYS A 186 8.49 14.73 -11.17
CA LYS A 186 8.97 13.90 -10.05
C LYS A 186 8.13 14.06 -8.78
N VAL A 187 7.32 15.13 -8.71
CA VAL A 187 6.47 15.43 -7.57
C VAL A 187 5.16 14.62 -7.61
N GLU A 188 4.85 13.95 -8.71
CA GLU A 188 3.65 13.12 -8.78
C GLU A 188 3.76 11.86 -7.91
N THR A 189 4.95 11.25 -7.85
CA THR A 189 5.18 9.99 -7.13
C THR A 189 5.90 10.22 -5.81
N ALA A 190 5.66 9.32 -4.83
CA ALA A 190 6.31 9.41 -3.53
C ALA A 190 7.82 9.13 -3.65
N HIS A 191 8.65 9.79 -2.85
CA HIS A 191 10.10 9.52 -2.84
C HIS A 191 10.44 8.07 -2.43
N MET A 192 9.58 7.43 -1.64
CA MET A 192 9.72 6.01 -1.31
C MET A 192 9.55 5.11 -2.55
N ASP A 193 8.71 5.51 -3.50
CA ASP A 193 8.51 4.79 -4.76
C ASP A 193 9.79 4.82 -5.62
N GLU A 194 10.44 5.99 -5.70
CA GLU A 194 11.74 6.16 -6.38
C GLU A 194 12.82 5.24 -5.78
N ILE A 195 12.92 5.19 -4.44
CA ILE A 195 13.90 4.34 -3.75
C ILE A 195 13.63 2.87 -4.07
N LEU A 196 12.40 2.40 -3.95
CA LEU A 196 12.03 1.00 -4.21
C LEU A 196 12.24 0.62 -5.68
N ASN A 197 11.86 1.49 -6.62
CA ASN A 197 12.03 1.25 -8.05
C ASN A 197 13.52 1.23 -8.44
N SER A 198 14.36 2.07 -7.82
CA SER A 198 15.81 2.06 -8.07
C SER A 198 16.47 0.76 -7.62
N THR A 199 16.01 0.16 -6.51
CA THR A 199 16.52 -1.13 -6.04
C THR A 199 16.12 -2.30 -6.94
N ALA A 200 14.97 -2.22 -7.61
CA ALA A 200 14.49 -3.27 -8.50
C ALA A 200 15.27 -3.38 -9.82
N VAL A 201 15.86 -2.27 -10.30
CA VAL A 201 16.63 -2.23 -11.56
C VAL A 201 18.09 -2.70 -11.37
N GLY A 202 18.54 -2.85 -10.12
CA GLY A 202 19.93 -3.18 -9.77
C GLY A 202 20.23 -4.65 -9.41
N ALA A 203 19.40 -5.60 -9.83
CA ALA A 203 19.61 -7.04 -9.64
C ALA A 203 19.70 -7.80 -10.98
#